data_AF-A0A1I0S9K2-F1
#
_entry.id   AF-A0A1I0S9K2-F1
#
_cell.length_a   1.000
_cell.length_b   1.000
_cell.length_c   1.000
_cell.angle_alpha   90.00
_cell.angle_beta   90.00
_cell.angle_gamma   90.00
#
_symmetry.space_group_name_H-M   'P 1'
#
loop_
_entity.id
_entity.type
_entity.pdbx_description
1 polymer ?
#
loop_
_entity_poly.entity_id
_entity_poly.type
_entity_poly.pdbx_seq_one_letter_code
_entity_poly.pdbx_strand_id
1 'polypeptide(L)'
;MAAAKLEIEISTGAKDLEVLKGKDLTIIEELSLILFKPLSLKFLKDFTHLKKLMISGTVKDYSPLAGCDTLEILHLSGGTIDELDFIRTLSIHTLILEASKSRVDTLVIPNLTSLENIRISEVGSMADLSFLSDFSSLKSIALFHLKSEQLFEGSALHQLERLYLTNMFNLKDLSRLKSFPSLQLLYIHQFFVNRKVKIDAKAALFKIAPELKNIDTIRLKINEEEYVNTSGEWVSHTDK
;
A
#
# COMPACT_ATOMS: atom_id res chain seq x y z
N MET A 1 -1.36 -4.21 27.70
CA MET A 1 -2.46 -5.17 27.46
C MET A 1 -2.49 -5.45 25.96
N ALA A 2 -2.73 -6.70 25.53
CA ALA A 2 -2.83 -7.00 24.10
C ALA A 2 -4.12 -6.34 23.54
N ALA A 3 -4.05 -5.74 22.35
CA ALA A 3 -5.22 -5.20 21.65
C ALA A 3 -6.28 -6.28 21.48
N ALA A 4 -7.56 -5.97 21.74
CA ALA A 4 -8.63 -6.94 21.58
C ALA A 4 -8.94 -7.11 20.09
N LYS A 5 -8.79 -8.35 19.59
CA LYS A 5 -8.91 -8.69 18.18
C LYS A 5 -10.12 -9.56 17.92
N LEU A 6 -10.76 -9.36 16.78
CA LEU A 6 -11.85 -10.18 16.29
C LEU A 6 -11.67 -10.47 14.79
N GLU A 7 -11.85 -11.73 14.40
CA GLU A 7 -11.90 -12.13 13.00
C GLU A 7 -13.26 -12.78 12.71
N ILE A 8 -13.83 -12.47 11.55
CA ILE A 8 -15.14 -12.96 11.13
C ILE A 8 -15.09 -13.36 9.66
N GLU A 9 -15.47 -14.60 9.38
CA GLU A 9 -15.73 -15.07 8.02
C GLU A 9 -17.19 -14.87 7.65
N ILE A 10 -17.43 -14.33 6.46
CA ILE A 10 -18.75 -13.98 5.93
C ILE A 10 -19.00 -14.83 4.69
N SER A 11 -19.57 -16.02 4.91
CA SER A 11 -19.88 -17.03 3.91
C SER A 11 -21.33 -16.98 3.43
N THR A 12 -22.25 -16.63 4.33
CA THR A 12 -23.71 -16.55 4.13
C THR A 12 -24.26 -15.12 4.23
N GLY A 13 -23.38 -14.13 4.40
CA GLY A 13 -23.74 -12.71 4.42
C GLY A 13 -24.10 -12.23 5.83
N ALA A 14 -25.14 -11.40 5.96
CA ALA A 14 -25.48 -10.76 7.23
C ALA A 14 -25.82 -11.75 8.38
N LYS A 15 -26.18 -13.00 8.07
CA LYS A 15 -26.43 -14.04 9.09
C LYS A 15 -25.18 -14.44 9.87
N ASP A 16 -24.00 -14.32 9.26
CA ASP A 16 -22.75 -14.65 9.95
C ASP A 16 -22.41 -13.62 11.05
N LEU A 17 -23.01 -12.42 10.99
CA LEU A 17 -22.88 -11.39 12.03
C LEU A 17 -23.64 -11.72 13.32
N GLU A 18 -24.43 -12.79 13.36
CA GLU A 18 -25.08 -13.26 14.59
C GLU A 18 -24.07 -13.59 15.69
N VAL A 19 -22.82 -13.94 15.31
CA VAL A 19 -21.69 -14.14 16.23
C VAL A 19 -21.38 -12.89 17.08
N LEU A 20 -21.79 -11.70 16.64
CA LEU A 20 -21.60 -10.45 17.37
C LEU A 20 -22.60 -10.25 18.51
N LYS A 21 -23.73 -10.95 18.51
CA LYS A 21 -24.79 -10.74 19.51
C LYS A 21 -24.29 -11.04 20.92
N GLY A 22 -24.52 -10.09 21.83
CA GLY A 22 -24.13 -10.21 23.24
C GLY A 22 -22.64 -10.03 23.50
N LYS A 23 -21.82 -9.73 22.48
CA LYS A 23 -20.42 -9.33 22.66
C LYS A 23 -20.35 -7.83 22.97
N ASP A 24 -19.46 -7.47 23.87
CA ASP A 24 -19.03 -6.08 24.00
C ASP A 24 -18.08 -5.76 22.85
N LEU A 25 -18.57 -4.99 21.88
CA LEU A 25 -17.80 -4.58 20.70
C LEU A 25 -16.97 -3.32 20.95
N THR A 26 -17.24 -2.61 22.05
CA THR A 26 -16.56 -1.35 22.38
C THR A 26 -15.12 -1.57 22.78
N ILE A 27 -14.76 -2.79 23.23
CA ILE A 27 -13.39 -3.15 23.57
C ILE A 27 -12.55 -3.55 22.36
N ILE A 28 -13.16 -3.84 21.20
CA ILE A 28 -12.45 -4.38 20.04
C ILE A 28 -11.67 -3.27 19.34
N GLU A 29 -10.36 -3.46 19.24
CA GLU A 29 -9.43 -2.52 18.59
C GLU A 29 -9.00 -2.98 17.20
N GLU A 30 -9.04 -4.29 16.93
CA GLU A 30 -8.68 -4.86 15.62
C GLU A 30 -9.79 -5.78 15.10
N LEU A 31 -10.29 -5.50 13.88
CA LEU A 31 -11.31 -6.30 13.20
C LEU A 31 -10.78 -6.80 11.84
N SER A 32 -10.87 -8.11 11.62
CA SER A 32 -10.59 -8.78 10.34
C SER A 32 -11.90 -9.36 9.78
N LEU A 33 -12.23 -9.01 8.54
CA LEU A 33 -13.41 -9.50 7.83
C LEU A 33 -13.00 -10.24 6.56
N ILE A 34 -13.37 -11.51 6.45
CA ILE A 34 -13.12 -12.34 5.26
C ILE A 34 -14.44 -12.57 4.54
N LEU A 35 -14.65 -11.88 3.42
CA LEU A 35 -15.92 -11.78 2.71
C LEU A 35 -15.96 -12.68 1.47
N PHE A 36 -16.64 -13.83 1.59
CA PHE A 36 -17.00 -14.67 0.44
C PHE A 36 -18.31 -14.21 -0.23
N LYS A 37 -19.04 -13.29 0.42
CA LYS A 37 -20.24 -12.62 -0.10
C LYS A 37 -20.19 -11.12 0.17
N PRO A 38 -20.78 -10.28 -0.71
CA PRO A 38 -20.88 -8.85 -0.45
C PRO A 38 -21.57 -8.52 0.88
N LEU A 39 -20.93 -7.69 1.69
CA LEU A 39 -21.44 -7.28 3.01
C LEU A 39 -21.57 -5.75 3.12
N SER A 40 -22.62 -5.30 3.81
CA SER A 40 -22.78 -3.90 4.23
C SER A 40 -22.13 -3.71 5.61
N LEU A 41 -21.34 -2.64 5.77
CA LEU A 41 -20.55 -2.40 6.98
C LEU A 41 -21.29 -1.63 8.09
N LYS A 42 -22.61 -1.50 8.03
CA LYS A 42 -23.41 -0.69 8.98
C LYS A 42 -23.23 -1.06 10.46
N PHE A 43 -22.77 -2.27 10.77
CA PHE A 43 -22.49 -2.74 12.12
C PHE A 43 -21.21 -2.14 12.72
N LEU A 44 -20.34 -1.51 11.91
CA LEU A 44 -19.10 -0.89 12.38
C LEU A 44 -19.34 0.28 13.36
N LYS A 45 -20.53 0.89 13.35
CA LYS A 45 -20.92 1.92 14.32
C LYS A 45 -20.82 1.47 15.78
N ASP A 46 -20.87 0.15 16.02
CA ASP A 46 -20.83 -0.42 17.37
C ASP A 46 -19.37 -0.67 17.85
N PHE A 47 -18.36 -0.47 16.97
CA PHE A 47 -16.93 -0.64 17.25
C PHE A 47 -16.26 0.71 17.53
N THR A 48 -16.54 1.28 18.71
CA THR A 48 -16.17 2.67 19.05
C THR A 48 -14.69 2.92 19.34
N HIS A 49 -13.87 1.87 19.46
CA HIS A 49 -12.41 1.95 19.67
C HIS A 49 -11.62 1.23 18.57
N LEU A 50 -12.22 1.03 17.40
CA LEU A 50 -11.57 0.32 16.30
C LEU A 50 -10.38 1.12 15.78
N LYS A 51 -9.17 0.57 15.94
CA LYS A 51 -7.91 1.16 15.45
C LYS A 51 -7.46 0.54 14.14
N LYS A 52 -7.77 -0.73 13.91
CA LYS A 52 -7.36 -1.47 12.72
C LYS A 52 -8.52 -2.23 12.11
N LEU A 53 -8.71 -2.05 10.81
CA LEU A 53 -9.69 -2.78 10.02
C LEU A 53 -9.02 -3.43 8.82
N MET A 54 -9.18 -4.74 8.72
CA MET A 54 -8.76 -5.55 7.58
C MET A 54 -10.01 -6.13 6.93
N ILE A 55 -10.17 -5.92 5.62
CA ILE A 55 -11.27 -6.47 4.84
C ILE A 55 -10.70 -7.19 3.63
N SER A 56 -10.98 -8.49 3.51
CA SER A 56 -10.70 -9.30 2.33
C SER A 56 -11.99 -9.63 1.61
N GLY A 57 -12.14 -9.26 0.34
CA GLY A 57 -13.31 -9.55 -0.48
C GLY A 57 -14.14 -8.31 -0.84
N THR A 58 -15.40 -8.51 -1.24
CA THR A 58 -16.24 -7.42 -1.78
C THR A 58 -17.11 -6.80 -0.70
N VAL A 59 -17.05 -5.48 -0.54
CA VAL A 59 -17.98 -4.72 0.31
C VAL A 59 -19.06 -4.13 -0.59
N LYS A 60 -20.31 -4.15 -0.12
CA LYS A 60 -21.45 -3.58 -0.86
C LYS A 60 -21.56 -2.06 -0.67
N ASP A 61 -21.19 -1.57 0.51
CA ASP A 61 -21.31 -0.18 0.92
C ASP A 61 -20.23 0.14 1.96
N TYR A 62 -19.28 0.98 1.56
CA TYR A 62 -18.17 1.45 2.41
C TYR A 62 -18.53 2.70 3.23
N SER A 63 -19.67 3.36 2.98
CA SER A 63 -20.05 4.60 3.66
C SER A 63 -20.03 4.54 5.19
N PRO A 64 -20.30 3.39 5.86
CA PRO A 64 -20.19 3.31 7.32
C PRO A 64 -18.78 3.54 7.87
N LEU A 65 -17.73 3.41 7.05
CA LEU A 65 -16.35 3.67 7.48
C LEU A 65 -16.12 5.12 7.85
N ALA A 66 -16.89 6.06 7.30
CA ALA A 66 -16.72 7.49 7.54
C ALA A 66 -16.94 7.90 9.01
N GLY A 67 -17.57 7.04 9.83
CA GLY A 67 -17.76 7.25 11.27
C GLY A 67 -16.79 6.46 12.17
N CYS A 68 -15.78 5.79 11.60
CA CYS A 68 -14.74 5.08 12.35
C CYS A 68 -13.61 6.05 12.73
N ASP A 69 -13.90 7.05 13.56
CA ASP A 69 -12.99 8.16 13.86
C ASP A 69 -11.68 7.74 14.56
N THR A 70 -11.68 6.59 15.23
CA THR A 70 -10.50 6.02 15.89
C THR A 70 -9.61 5.19 14.97
N LEU A 71 -10.00 5.02 13.70
CA LEU A 71 -9.29 4.13 12.78
C LEU A 71 -7.93 4.73 12.40
N GLU A 72 -6.87 3.95 12.63
CA GLU A 72 -5.49 4.31 12.33
C GLU A 72 -4.94 3.53 11.13
N ILE A 73 -5.41 2.28 10.94
CA ILE A 73 -4.93 1.36 9.90
C ILE A 73 -6.12 0.78 9.14
N LEU A 74 -6.13 1.00 7.82
CA LEU A 74 -7.09 0.39 6.91
C LEU A 74 -6.39 -0.50 5.88
N HIS A 75 -6.78 -1.77 5.83
CA HIS A 75 -6.33 -2.72 4.83
C HIS A 75 -7.53 -3.26 4.05
N LEU A 76 -7.56 -2.98 2.76
CA LEU A 76 -8.54 -3.50 1.83
C LEU A 76 -7.85 -4.46 0.86
N SER A 77 -8.30 -5.71 0.82
CA SER A 77 -7.76 -6.76 -0.03
C SER A 77 -8.85 -7.41 -0.87
N GLY A 78 -8.56 -7.70 -2.13
CA GLY A 78 -9.52 -8.32 -3.04
C GLY A 78 -10.70 -7.41 -3.40
N GLY A 79 -11.78 -8.02 -3.87
CA GLY A 79 -13.02 -7.31 -4.20
C GLY A 79 -12.91 -6.38 -5.41
N THR A 80 -13.81 -5.38 -5.46
CA THR A 80 -13.81 -4.29 -6.43
C THR A 80 -13.88 -2.98 -5.68
N ILE A 81 -12.93 -2.07 -5.94
CA ILE A 81 -12.88 -0.72 -5.38
C ILE A 81 -12.78 0.25 -6.55
N ASP A 82 -13.85 1.00 -6.76
CA ASP A 82 -13.95 1.99 -7.85
C ASP A 82 -13.79 3.43 -7.34
N GLU A 83 -13.97 3.65 -6.03
CA GLU A 83 -13.85 4.94 -5.37
C GLU A 83 -13.35 4.77 -3.93
N LEU A 84 -12.70 5.81 -3.38
CA LEU A 84 -12.21 5.84 -2.00
C LEU A 84 -12.70 7.08 -1.23
N ASP A 85 -13.73 7.79 -1.70
CA ASP A 85 -14.20 9.01 -1.04
C ASP A 85 -14.66 8.80 0.41
N PHE A 86 -15.04 7.57 0.76
CA PHE A 86 -15.45 7.18 2.11
C PHE A 86 -14.35 7.29 3.17
N ILE A 87 -13.06 7.36 2.80
CA ILE A 87 -11.95 7.55 3.76
C ILE A 87 -11.53 9.01 3.94
N ARG A 88 -12.13 9.96 3.20
CA ARG A 88 -11.70 11.38 3.18
C ARG A 88 -11.68 12.05 4.55
N THR A 89 -12.59 11.66 5.45
CA THR A 89 -12.70 12.23 6.80
C THR A 89 -11.85 11.50 7.84
N LEU A 90 -11.23 10.38 7.47
CA LEU A 90 -10.50 9.54 8.41
C LEU A 90 -9.08 10.05 8.63
N SER A 91 -8.60 9.92 9.86
CA SER A 91 -7.21 10.23 10.25
C SER A 91 -6.33 8.98 10.25
N ILE A 92 -6.44 8.14 9.22
CA ILE A 92 -5.62 6.93 9.11
C ILE A 92 -4.16 7.28 8.84
N HIS A 93 -3.25 6.53 9.47
CA HIS A 93 -1.80 6.65 9.31
C HIS A 93 -1.24 5.60 8.35
N THR A 94 -1.97 4.50 8.14
CA THR A 94 -1.58 3.43 7.21
C THR A 94 -2.75 3.00 6.33
N LEU A 95 -2.52 3.03 5.02
CA LEU A 95 -3.44 2.53 4.02
C LEU A 95 -2.78 1.40 3.22
N ILE A 96 -3.44 0.24 3.18
CA ILE A 96 -3.00 -0.93 2.41
C ILE A 96 -4.11 -1.31 1.43
N LEU A 97 -3.80 -1.30 0.14
CA LEU A 97 -4.68 -1.72 -0.95
C LEU A 97 -4.03 -2.89 -1.70
N GLU A 98 -4.66 -4.06 -1.71
CA GLU A 98 -4.08 -5.28 -2.28
C GLU A 98 -5.06 -6.08 -3.14
N ALA A 99 -4.62 -6.59 -4.28
CA ALA A 99 -5.38 -7.52 -5.14
C ALA A 99 -6.82 -7.06 -5.49
N SER A 100 -7.10 -5.77 -5.40
CA SER A 100 -8.41 -5.21 -5.71
C SER A 100 -8.56 -5.04 -7.21
N LYS A 101 -9.70 -5.48 -7.73
CA LYS A 101 -10.14 -5.08 -9.07
C LYS A 101 -10.63 -3.64 -9.00
N SER A 102 -10.52 -2.96 -10.12
CA SER A 102 -11.16 -1.67 -10.30
C SER A 102 -11.71 -1.62 -11.72
N ARG A 103 -12.92 -1.09 -11.86
CA ARG A 103 -13.60 -0.89 -13.14
C ARG A 103 -13.29 0.47 -13.74
N VAL A 104 -12.63 1.33 -12.98
CA VAL A 104 -12.16 2.64 -13.43
C VAL A 104 -10.69 2.58 -13.80
N ASP A 105 -10.31 3.36 -14.80
CA ASP A 105 -8.92 3.45 -15.27
C ASP A 105 -8.02 4.20 -14.27
N THR A 106 -8.61 4.92 -13.33
CA THR A 106 -7.89 5.68 -12.30
C THR A 106 -8.64 5.61 -10.99
N LEU A 107 -7.98 5.06 -9.96
CA LEU A 107 -8.47 5.07 -8.60
C LEU A 107 -7.89 6.28 -7.88
N VAL A 108 -8.74 7.22 -7.48
CA VAL A 108 -8.33 8.42 -6.75
C VAL A 108 -8.38 8.15 -5.25
N ILE A 109 -7.27 8.39 -4.57
CA ILE A 109 -7.20 8.38 -3.10
C ILE A 109 -7.40 9.83 -2.63
N PRO A 110 -8.37 10.13 -1.76
CA PRO A 110 -8.49 11.48 -1.21
C PRO A 110 -7.21 11.87 -0.47
N ASN A 111 -6.85 13.15 -0.45
CA ASN A 111 -5.67 13.59 0.30
C ASN A 111 -5.92 13.41 1.81
N LEU A 112 -5.15 12.51 2.42
CA LEU A 112 -5.23 12.16 3.84
C LEU A 112 -4.01 12.76 4.54
N THR A 113 -4.20 13.88 5.23
CA THR A 113 -3.10 14.65 5.83
C THR A 113 -2.31 13.89 6.89
N SER A 114 -2.92 12.88 7.52
CA SER A 114 -2.29 12.04 8.54
C SER A 114 -1.63 10.78 7.97
N LEU A 115 -1.74 10.52 6.66
CA LEU A 115 -1.24 9.29 6.06
C LEU A 115 0.29 9.28 6.00
N GLU A 116 0.89 8.36 6.74
CA GLU A 116 2.35 8.21 6.82
C GLU A 116 2.85 7.00 6.01
N ASN A 117 2.02 5.97 5.84
CA ASN A 117 2.41 4.73 5.20
C ASN A 117 1.37 4.32 4.17
N ILE A 118 1.81 4.05 2.94
CA ILE A 118 0.95 3.51 1.90
C ILE A 118 1.56 2.28 1.24
N ARG A 119 0.74 1.25 1.08
CA ARG A 119 1.07 0.04 0.35
C ARG A 119 0.02 -0.22 -0.71
N ILE A 120 0.45 -0.39 -1.95
CA ILE A 120 -0.44 -0.69 -3.09
C ILE A 120 0.12 -1.89 -3.83
N SER A 121 -0.66 -2.97 -3.91
CA SER A 121 -0.28 -4.22 -4.57
C SER A 121 -1.34 -4.71 -5.52
N GLU A 122 -0.97 -5.03 -6.76
CA GLU A 122 -1.84 -5.73 -7.72
C GLU A 122 -3.21 -5.07 -7.94
N VAL A 123 -3.26 -3.73 -7.87
CA VAL A 123 -4.47 -2.96 -8.19
C VAL A 123 -4.53 -2.77 -9.70
N GLY A 124 -5.37 -3.58 -10.35
CA GLY A 124 -5.24 -3.93 -11.78
C GLY A 124 -5.32 -2.79 -12.81
N SER A 125 -5.86 -1.63 -12.46
CA SER A 125 -5.92 -0.45 -13.33
C SER A 125 -4.95 0.67 -12.94
N MET A 126 -4.27 0.57 -11.80
CA MET A 126 -3.44 1.67 -11.32
C MET A 126 -2.15 1.79 -12.13
N ALA A 127 -2.13 2.79 -13.02
CA ALA A 127 -1.00 3.16 -13.85
C ALA A 127 -0.48 4.55 -13.51
N ASP A 128 -1.36 5.52 -13.26
CA ASP A 128 -0.95 6.84 -12.79
C ASP A 128 -0.71 6.81 -11.27
N LEU A 129 0.48 7.26 -10.87
CA LEU A 129 0.92 7.36 -9.47
C LEU A 129 1.08 8.82 -9.02
N SER A 130 0.75 9.79 -9.88
CA SER A 130 0.96 11.22 -9.64
C SER A 130 0.29 11.72 -8.36
N PHE A 131 -0.84 11.11 -7.97
CA PHE A 131 -1.54 11.43 -6.72
C PHE A 131 -0.66 11.27 -5.46
N LEU A 132 0.36 10.41 -5.48
CA LEU A 132 1.26 10.21 -4.34
C LEU A 132 2.06 11.47 -4.00
N SER A 133 2.23 12.39 -4.96
CA SER A 133 2.93 13.65 -4.75
C SER A 133 2.20 14.61 -3.82
N ASP A 134 0.89 14.41 -3.58
CA ASP A 134 0.05 15.28 -2.77
C ASP A 134 0.07 14.96 -1.26
N PHE A 135 0.68 13.84 -0.86
CA PHE A 135 0.68 13.35 0.53
C PHE A 135 1.97 13.73 1.26
N SER A 136 2.07 14.98 1.72
CA SER A 136 3.28 15.55 2.34
C SER A 136 3.77 14.83 3.62
N SER A 137 2.91 14.05 4.27
CA SER A 137 3.21 13.32 5.52
C SER A 137 3.73 11.90 5.29
N LEU A 138 3.79 11.43 4.03
CA LEU A 138 4.26 10.07 3.75
C LEU A 138 5.72 9.89 4.17
N LYS A 139 5.96 8.84 4.95
CA LYS A 139 7.26 8.36 5.41
C LYS A 139 7.68 7.08 4.70
N SER A 140 6.71 6.27 4.27
CA SER A 140 6.97 4.99 3.59
C SER A 140 5.97 4.74 2.47
N ILE A 141 6.49 4.42 1.29
CA ILE A 141 5.70 4.00 0.13
C ILE A 141 6.17 2.62 -0.30
N ALA A 142 5.22 1.71 -0.52
CA ALA A 142 5.50 0.37 -0.99
C ALA A 142 4.56 -0.01 -2.16
N LEU A 143 5.13 -0.17 -3.36
CA LEU A 143 4.40 -0.42 -4.60
C LEU A 143 4.77 -1.79 -5.17
N PHE A 144 3.75 -2.59 -5.49
CA PHE A 144 3.93 -3.98 -5.88
C PHE A 144 3.09 -4.28 -7.13
N HIS A 145 3.73 -4.79 -8.18
CA HIS A 145 3.03 -5.34 -9.35
C HIS A 145 2.03 -4.38 -10.02
N LEU A 146 2.37 -3.09 -10.14
CA LEU A 146 1.51 -2.10 -10.80
C LEU A 146 1.84 -1.93 -12.29
N LYS A 147 0.94 -1.25 -13.02
CA LYS A 147 1.05 -1.04 -14.47
C LYS A 147 1.76 0.26 -14.87
N SER A 148 2.15 1.06 -13.88
CA SER A 148 2.79 2.36 -14.06
C SER A 148 4.04 2.27 -14.92
N GLU A 149 4.12 3.15 -15.92
CA GLU A 149 5.28 3.23 -16.82
C GLU A 149 6.34 4.24 -16.34
N GLN A 150 5.98 5.08 -15.38
CA GLN A 150 6.85 6.07 -14.76
C GLN A 150 6.57 6.12 -13.25
N LEU A 151 7.58 6.54 -12.49
CA LEU A 151 7.39 6.98 -11.11
C LEU A 151 6.82 8.40 -11.08
N PHE A 152 6.30 8.78 -9.92
CA PHE A 152 5.76 10.10 -9.64
C PHE A 152 6.85 11.10 -9.24
N GLU A 153 6.48 12.39 -9.17
CA GLU A 153 7.37 13.45 -8.68
C GLU A 153 7.44 13.42 -7.15
N GLY A 154 8.66 13.34 -6.62
CA GLY A 154 8.93 13.25 -5.18
C GLY A 154 9.29 14.57 -4.51
N SER A 155 9.34 15.68 -5.24
CA SER A 155 9.91 16.96 -4.79
C SER A 155 9.19 17.58 -3.58
N ALA A 156 7.90 17.27 -3.40
CA ALA A 156 7.10 17.72 -2.26
C ALA A 156 7.13 16.75 -1.05
N LEU A 157 7.72 15.56 -1.20
CA LEU A 157 7.70 14.51 -0.17
C LEU A 157 8.90 14.61 0.77
N HIS A 158 8.89 15.67 1.59
CA HIS A 158 9.98 16.00 2.51
C HIS A 158 10.15 15.03 3.69
N GLN A 159 9.15 14.17 3.94
CA GLN A 159 9.20 13.16 5.02
C GLN A 159 9.42 11.73 4.51
N LEU A 160 9.46 11.51 3.19
CA LEU A 160 9.53 10.16 2.64
C LEU A 160 10.93 9.59 2.81
N GLU A 161 11.07 8.65 3.75
CA GLU A 161 12.34 7.99 4.08
C GLU A 161 12.53 6.66 3.34
N ARG A 162 11.43 5.96 3.00
CA ARG A 162 11.50 4.58 2.48
C ARG A 162 10.63 4.40 1.24
N LEU A 163 11.23 3.86 0.19
CA LEU A 163 10.55 3.50 -1.06
C LEU A 163 10.85 2.05 -1.43
N TYR A 164 9.80 1.24 -1.48
CA TYR A 164 9.85 -0.15 -1.90
C TYR A 164 9.16 -0.32 -3.25
N LEU A 165 9.88 -0.82 -4.25
CA LEU A 165 9.39 -1.10 -5.59
C LEU A 165 9.55 -2.58 -5.88
N THR A 166 8.46 -3.34 -5.81
CA THR A 166 8.50 -4.78 -6.10
C THR A 166 7.79 -5.07 -7.42
N ASN A 167 8.48 -5.72 -8.35
CA ASN A 167 7.89 -6.21 -9.60
C ASN A 167 7.18 -5.13 -10.42
N MET A 168 7.72 -3.90 -10.37
CA MET A 168 7.29 -2.73 -11.15
C MET A 168 7.77 -2.82 -12.62
N PHE A 169 7.46 -3.92 -13.29
CA PHE A 169 8.05 -4.30 -14.59
C PHE A 169 7.71 -3.38 -15.77
N ASN A 170 6.73 -2.49 -15.59
CA ASN A 170 6.30 -1.55 -16.61
C ASN A 170 7.07 -0.23 -16.60
N LEU A 171 7.82 0.08 -15.53
CA LEU A 171 8.64 1.27 -15.47
C LEU A 171 9.63 1.31 -16.64
N LYS A 172 9.70 2.45 -17.31
CA LYS A 172 10.59 2.69 -18.46
C LYS A 172 11.92 3.31 -18.05
N ASP A 173 11.94 4.06 -16.96
CA ASP A 173 13.14 4.65 -16.38
C ASP A 173 13.01 4.80 -14.85
N LEU A 174 14.12 5.16 -14.20
CA LEU A 174 14.21 5.42 -12.76
C LEU A 174 14.64 6.86 -12.46
N SER A 175 14.59 7.76 -13.45
CA SER A 175 15.15 9.12 -13.36
C SER A 175 14.49 9.96 -12.27
N ARG A 176 13.19 9.75 -12.03
CA ARG A 176 12.39 10.40 -10.99
C ARG A 176 12.89 10.12 -9.56
N LEU A 177 13.70 9.09 -9.34
CA LEU A 177 14.32 8.83 -8.03
C LEU A 177 15.17 10.01 -7.53
N LYS A 178 15.68 10.85 -8.44
CA LYS A 178 16.44 12.06 -8.11
C LYS A 178 15.59 13.18 -7.47
N SER A 179 14.27 13.07 -7.57
CA SER A 179 13.34 14.11 -7.08
C SER A 179 13.02 13.99 -5.59
N PHE A 180 13.36 12.87 -4.93
CA PHE A 180 13.03 12.66 -3.52
C PHE A 180 14.09 13.29 -2.60
N PRO A 181 13.75 14.34 -1.84
CA PRO A 181 14.74 15.10 -1.07
C PRO A 181 15.25 14.35 0.17
N SER A 182 14.42 13.49 0.77
CA SER A 182 14.69 12.87 2.09
C SER A 182 14.74 11.35 2.06
N LEU A 183 14.74 10.73 0.87
CA LEU A 183 14.70 9.29 0.73
C LEU A 183 16.01 8.66 1.22
N GLN A 184 15.94 7.84 2.28
CA GLN A 184 17.10 7.19 2.90
C GLN A 184 17.26 5.74 2.43
N LEU A 185 16.14 5.05 2.19
CA LEU A 185 16.13 3.66 1.78
C LEU A 185 15.33 3.47 0.49
N LEU A 186 16.02 2.95 -0.52
CA LEU A 186 15.41 2.46 -1.75
C LEU A 186 15.60 0.95 -1.84
N TYR A 187 14.49 0.22 -1.90
CA TYR A 187 14.50 -1.23 -2.10
C TYR A 187 13.75 -1.57 -3.38
N ILE A 188 14.46 -2.13 -4.35
CA ILE A 188 13.89 -2.61 -5.61
C ILE A 188 14.00 -4.13 -5.62
N HIS A 189 12.88 -4.82 -5.75
CA HIS A 189 12.86 -6.28 -5.86
C HIS A 189 12.18 -6.70 -7.16
N GLN A 190 12.85 -7.51 -7.94
CA GLN A 190 12.33 -8.12 -9.15
C GLN A 190 12.46 -9.63 -9.04
N PHE A 191 11.35 -10.32 -9.16
CA PHE A 191 11.30 -11.78 -9.24
C PHE A 191 10.55 -12.17 -10.49
N PHE A 192 11.23 -12.83 -11.42
CA PHE A 192 10.64 -13.27 -12.67
C PHE A 192 11.40 -14.44 -13.30
N VAL A 193 10.64 -15.33 -13.92
CA VAL A 193 11.13 -16.41 -14.79
C VAL A 193 10.61 -16.13 -16.19
N ASN A 194 11.49 -16.05 -17.19
CA ASN A 194 11.13 -15.86 -18.61
C ASN A 194 10.18 -14.67 -18.89
N ARG A 195 10.28 -13.58 -18.11
CA ARG A 195 9.44 -12.39 -18.29
C ARG A 195 10.18 -11.32 -19.09
N LYS A 196 9.48 -10.69 -20.04
CA LYS A 196 9.96 -9.47 -20.68
C LYS A 196 9.87 -8.30 -19.68
N VAL A 197 11.03 -7.75 -19.30
CA VAL A 197 11.14 -6.54 -18.48
C VAL A 197 11.36 -5.34 -19.40
N LYS A 198 10.69 -4.20 -19.16
CA LYS A 198 10.83 -2.99 -20.00
C LYS A 198 12.12 -2.21 -19.73
N ILE A 199 12.67 -2.35 -18.53
CA ILE A 199 13.90 -1.68 -18.08
C ILE A 199 14.88 -2.71 -17.49
N ASP A 200 16.15 -2.62 -17.87
CA ASP A 200 17.22 -3.24 -17.09
C ASP A 200 17.41 -2.40 -15.82
N ALA A 201 16.75 -2.79 -14.74
CA ALA A 201 16.77 -2.05 -13.48
C ALA A 201 18.18 -1.94 -12.90
N LYS A 202 19.04 -2.97 -13.10
CA LYS A 202 20.43 -2.93 -12.64
C LYS A 202 21.21 -1.86 -13.40
N ALA A 203 21.21 -1.92 -14.73
CA ALA A 203 21.93 -0.93 -15.54
C ALA A 203 21.41 0.50 -15.32
N ALA A 204 20.07 0.67 -15.26
CA ALA A 204 19.46 1.96 -15.02
C ALA A 204 19.83 2.54 -13.65
N LEU A 205 19.77 1.71 -12.59
CA LEU A 205 20.11 2.12 -11.24
C LEU A 205 21.60 2.45 -11.10
N PHE A 206 22.48 1.62 -11.65
CA PHE A 206 23.93 1.84 -11.63
C PHE A 206 24.30 3.14 -12.34
N LYS A 207 23.58 3.49 -13.42
CA LYS A 207 23.77 4.75 -14.15
C LYS A 207 23.42 5.98 -13.32
N ILE A 208 22.32 5.96 -12.56
CA ILE A 208 21.83 7.12 -11.82
C ILE A 208 22.29 7.18 -10.36
N ALA A 209 22.79 6.08 -9.80
CA ALA A 209 23.21 5.99 -8.40
C ALA A 209 24.15 7.12 -7.94
N PRO A 210 25.13 7.59 -8.74
CA PRO A 210 25.98 8.73 -8.35
C PRO A 210 25.21 10.05 -8.11
N GLU A 211 24.00 10.17 -8.65
CA GLU A 211 23.12 11.34 -8.49
C GLU A 211 22.14 11.19 -7.31
N LEU A 212 21.99 9.99 -6.75
CA LEU A 212 21.07 9.68 -5.65
C LEU A 212 21.71 9.94 -4.27
N LYS A 213 22.29 11.14 -4.09
CA LYS A 213 23.19 11.48 -2.98
C LYS A 213 22.55 11.45 -1.59
N ASN A 214 21.22 11.50 -1.51
CA ASN A 214 20.49 11.53 -0.24
C ASN A 214 20.08 10.13 0.25
N ILE A 215 20.31 9.08 -0.55
CA ILE A 215 19.91 7.71 -0.23
C ILE A 215 21.06 6.98 0.46
N ASP A 216 20.89 6.69 1.76
CA ASP A 216 21.86 5.95 2.58
C ASP A 216 21.99 4.49 2.15
N THR A 217 20.90 3.87 1.68
CA THR A 217 20.89 2.46 1.30
C THR A 217 20.04 2.25 0.06
N ILE A 218 20.69 1.77 -1.00
CA ILE A 218 20.03 1.25 -2.20
C ILE A 218 20.22 -0.26 -2.23
N ARG A 219 19.12 -1.00 -2.28
CA ARG A 219 19.11 -2.45 -2.44
C ARG A 219 18.35 -2.82 -3.69
N LEU A 220 18.95 -3.67 -4.50
CA LEU A 220 18.35 -4.25 -5.70
C LEU A 220 18.44 -5.77 -5.60
N LYS A 221 17.30 -6.43 -5.43
CA LYS A 221 17.19 -7.89 -5.52
C LYS A 221 16.59 -8.29 -6.86
N ILE A 222 17.28 -9.12 -7.63
CA ILE A 222 16.79 -9.70 -8.89
C ILE A 222 16.89 -11.22 -8.77
N ASN A 223 15.75 -11.89 -8.64
CA ASN A 223 15.67 -13.31 -8.32
C ASN A 223 16.52 -13.63 -7.07
N GLU A 224 17.57 -14.43 -7.22
CA GLU A 224 18.48 -14.84 -6.14
C GLU A 224 19.70 -13.92 -5.98
N GLU A 225 19.87 -12.94 -6.88
CA GLU A 225 20.97 -11.97 -6.81
C GLU A 225 20.54 -10.73 -6.02
N GLU A 226 21.40 -10.27 -5.12
CA GLU A 226 21.21 -9.02 -4.38
C GLU A 226 22.40 -8.09 -4.59
N TYR A 227 22.12 -6.81 -4.86
CA TYR A 227 23.09 -5.74 -5.01
C TYR A 227 22.79 -4.66 -3.98
N VAL A 228 23.77 -4.31 -3.17
CA VAL A 228 23.63 -3.34 -2.08
C VAL A 228 24.62 -2.20 -2.26
N ASN A 229 24.15 -0.95 -2.16
CA ASN A 229 24.98 0.24 -2.12
C ASN A 229 24.66 1.05 -0.85
N THR A 230 25.62 1.16 0.06
CA THR A 230 25.50 1.86 1.35
C THR A 230 26.50 2.99 1.55
N SER A 231 27.46 3.13 0.64
CA SER A 231 28.59 4.07 0.75
C SER A 231 29.08 4.56 -0.61
N GLY A 232 28.25 4.45 -1.66
CA GLY A 232 28.64 4.69 -3.04
C GLY A 232 29.22 3.47 -3.75
N GLU A 233 29.62 2.42 -3.01
CA GLU A 233 30.14 1.16 -3.58
C GLU A 233 29.06 0.07 -3.62
N TRP A 234 29.04 -0.70 -4.71
CA TRP A 234 28.11 -1.82 -4.89
C TRP A 234 28.73 -3.14 -4.42
N VAL A 235 28.03 -3.86 -3.55
CA VAL A 235 28.35 -5.22 -3.12
C VAL A 235 27.29 -6.17 -3.65
N SER A 236 27.69 -7.27 -4.28
CA SER A 236 26.78 -8.31 -4.78
C SER A 236 26.80 -9.57 -3.90
N HIS A 237 25.63 -10.12 -3.65
CA HIS A 237 25.43 -11.40 -2.98
C HIS A 237 24.58 -12.31 -3.88
N THR A 238 24.80 -13.62 -3.81
CA THR A 238 23.95 -14.62 -4.45
C THR A 238 23.52 -15.59 -3.36
N ASP A 239 22.22 -15.70 -3.14
CA ASP A 239 21.67 -16.72 -2.25
C ASP A 239 22.01 -18.10 -2.86
N LYS A 240 22.80 -18.91 -2.17
CA LYS A 240 23.19 -20.27 -2.61
C LYS A 240 22.16 -21.32 -2.20
#